data_AF-A0A1S2T1A7-F1
#
_entry.id   AF-A0A1S2T1A7-F1
#
_cell.length_a   1.000
_cell.length_b   1.000
_cell.length_c   1.000
_cell.angle_alpha   90.00
_cell.angle_beta   90.00
_cell.angle_gamma   90.00
#
_symmetry.space_group_name_H-M   'P 1'
#
loop_
_entity.id
_entity.type
_entity.pdbx_description
1 polymer ?
#
loop_
_entity_poly.entity_id
_entity_poly.type
_entity_poly.pdbx_seq_one_letter_code
_entity_poly.pdbx_strand_id
1 'polypeptide(L)'
;MKKSIGLLVLCLSACTSTPQSPQYAQYQLGNAKAWYEQGDLLSAEQQLNALHQNGAGSAASWRLLGNIHLRQHRLEAAREAYQKSVQLNPHEADVWHNLALTELRQTTATLMRARTQLQRLPDEDERLLALLLKLQRVNIGNEHP
;
A
#
# COMPACT_ATOMS: atom_id res chain seq x y z
N MET A 1 -23.30 49.69 44.43
CA MET A 1 -22.22 49.69 43.41
C MET A 1 -21.90 48.25 43.06
N LYS A 2 -22.36 47.78 41.90
CA LYS A 2 -22.13 46.41 41.38
C LYS A 2 -20.88 46.45 40.49
N LYS A 3 -19.89 45.59 40.73
CA LYS A 3 -18.81 45.32 39.76
C LYS A 3 -18.99 43.90 39.25
N SER A 4 -19.54 43.77 38.05
CA SER A 4 -19.50 42.54 37.26
C SER A 4 -18.09 42.39 36.69
N ILE A 5 -17.39 41.34 37.10
CA ILE A 5 -16.16 40.88 36.44
C ILE A 5 -16.62 39.90 35.36
N GLY A 6 -16.53 40.33 34.10
CA GLY A 6 -16.86 39.52 32.93
C GLY A 6 -15.81 38.44 32.71
N LEU A 7 -16.24 37.18 32.73
CA LEU A 7 -15.44 36.04 32.31
C LEU A 7 -15.58 35.92 30.77
N LEU A 8 -14.63 36.47 30.04
CA LEU A 8 -14.52 36.31 28.59
C LEU A 8 -13.83 34.96 28.30
N VAL A 9 -14.61 33.89 28.15
CA VAL A 9 -14.10 32.59 27.69
C VAL A 9 -13.97 32.65 26.17
N LEU A 10 -12.74 32.85 25.70
CA LEU A 10 -12.35 32.66 24.30
C LEU A 10 -12.37 31.17 23.98
N CYS A 11 -13.42 30.72 23.29
CA CYS A 11 -13.46 29.41 22.65
C CYS A 11 -12.51 29.40 21.45
N LEU A 12 -11.24 29.05 21.69
CA LEU A 12 -10.32 28.67 20.63
C LEU A 12 -10.67 27.24 20.22
N SER A 13 -11.21 27.16 19.00
CA SER A 13 -11.47 25.99 18.18
C SER A 13 -10.51 24.83 18.45
N ALA A 14 -11.00 23.84 19.19
CA ALA A 14 -10.40 22.53 19.21
C ALA A 14 -10.64 21.89 17.84
N CYS A 15 -9.63 21.91 16.97
CA CYS A 15 -9.53 20.95 15.88
C CYS A 15 -9.38 19.56 16.50
N THR A 16 -10.48 19.02 17.01
CA THR A 16 -10.56 17.61 17.37
C THR A 16 -10.61 16.87 16.05
N SER A 17 -9.52 16.16 15.74
CA SER A 17 -9.53 15.07 14.77
C SER A 17 -10.51 14.02 15.29
N THR A 18 -11.80 14.25 15.06
CA THR A 18 -12.85 13.29 15.37
C THR A 18 -12.51 12.04 14.57
N PRO A 19 -12.25 10.90 15.22
CA PRO A 19 -12.00 9.67 14.49
C PRO A 19 -13.16 9.45 13.52
N GLN A 20 -12.85 9.42 12.22
CA GLN A 20 -13.85 9.23 11.18
C GLN A 20 -14.60 7.92 11.45
N SER A 21 -15.92 7.93 11.28
CA SER A 21 -16.75 6.76 11.59
C SER A 21 -16.33 5.55 10.74
N PRO A 22 -16.47 4.31 11.25
CA PRO A 22 -16.21 3.11 10.46
C PRO A 22 -16.98 3.07 9.14
N GLN A 23 -18.18 3.65 9.11
CA GLN A 23 -19.01 3.76 7.90
C GLN A 23 -18.38 4.67 6.84
N TYR A 24 -17.79 5.80 7.24
CA TYR A 24 -17.03 6.65 6.31
C TYR A 24 -15.84 5.88 5.72
N ALA A 25 -15.09 5.17 6.56
CA ALA A 25 -13.92 4.41 6.09
C ALA A 25 -14.30 3.35 5.06
N GLN A 26 -15.40 2.63 5.31
CA GLN A 26 -15.94 1.63 4.38
C GLN A 26 -16.40 2.26 3.06
N TYR A 27 -17.09 3.41 3.12
CA TYR A 27 -17.53 4.12 1.92
C TYR A 27 -16.34 4.58 1.05
N GLN A 28 -15.33 5.19 1.67
CA GLN A 28 -14.14 5.65 0.93
C GLN A 28 -13.32 4.49 0.34
N LEU A 29 -13.21 3.38 1.07
CA LEU A 29 -12.60 2.17 0.53
C LEU A 29 -13.40 1.62 -0.67
N GLY A 30 -14.73 1.66 -0.61
CA GLY A 30 -15.61 1.28 -1.72
C GLY A 30 -15.35 2.10 -2.99
N ASN A 31 -15.25 3.42 -2.86
CA ASN A 31 -14.94 4.32 -3.97
C ASN A 31 -13.55 4.06 -4.56
N ALA A 32 -12.54 3.91 -3.69
CA ALA A 32 -11.19 3.56 -4.14
C ALA A 32 -11.14 2.22 -4.90
N LYS A 33 -11.92 1.23 -4.44
CA LYS A 33 -12.05 -0.05 -5.13
C LYS A 33 -12.68 0.12 -6.52
N ALA A 34 -13.74 0.92 -6.64
CA ALA A 34 -14.39 1.18 -7.92
C ALA A 34 -13.42 1.84 -8.92
N TRP A 35 -12.64 2.84 -8.50
CA TRP A 35 -11.61 3.44 -9.34
C TRP A 35 -10.52 2.44 -9.74
N TYR A 36 -10.07 1.59 -8.80
CA TYR A 36 -9.10 0.53 -9.09
C TYR A 36 -9.60 -0.46 -10.16
N GLU A 37 -10.86 -0.90 -10.04
CA GLU A 37 -11.52 -1.79 -11.00
C GLU A 37 -11.66 -1.15 -12.39
N GLN A 38 -11.88 0.17 -12.44
CA GLN A 38 -11.88 0.96 -13.69
C GLN A 38 -10.48 1.21 -14.26
N GLY A 39 -9.42 0.89 -13.52
CA GLY A 39 -8.04 1.18 -13.92
C GLY A 39 -7.60 2.61 -13.64
N ASP A 40 -8.43 3.44 -13.00
CA ASP A 40 -8.03 4.76 -12.50
C ASP A 40 -7.24 4.59 -11.20
N LEU A 41 -5.98 4.17 -11.38
CA LEU A 41 -5.05 3.92 -10.29
C LEU A 41 -4.70 5.19 -9.51
N LEU A 42 -4.74 6.35 -10.17
CA LEU A 42 -4.38 7.63 -9.56
C LEU A 42 -5.46 8.07 -8.56
N SER A 43 -6.73 8.08 -8.99
CA SER A 43 -7.85 8.45 -8.11
C SER A 43 -7.97 7.48 -6.94
N ALA A 44 -7.80 6.17 -7.20
CA ALA A 44 -7.80 5.15 -6.15
C ALA A 44 -6.68 5.37 -5.11
N GLU A 45 -5.45 5.65 -5.57
CA GLU A 45 -4.30 5.93 -4.71
C GLU A 45 -4.53 7.18 -3.85
N GLN A 46 -4.97 8.28 -4.46
CA GLN A 46 -5.24 9.53 -3.76
C GLN A 46 -6.31 9.35 -2.66
N GLN A 47 -7.37 8.62 -2.96
CA GLN A 47 -8.44 8.35 -2.01
C GLN A 47 -7.99 7.53 -0.80
N LEU A 48 -7.17 6.50 -1.05
CA LEU A 48 -6.62 5.67 0.01
C LEU A 48 -5.62 6.45 0.87
N ASN A 49 -4.77 7.27 0.25
CA ASN A 49 -3.85 8.12 1.00
C ASN A 49 -4.59 9.12 1.90
N ALA A 50 -5.66 9.75 1.40
CA ALA A 50 -6.51 10.62 2.21
C ALA A 50 -7.20 9.84 3.35
N LEU A 51 -7.67 8.62 3.07
CA LEU A 51 -8.26 7.75 4.09
C LEU A 51 -7.25 7.40 5.20
N HIS A 52 -6.00 7.10 4.84
CA HIS A 52 -4.93 6.76 5.77
C HIS A 52 -4.46 7.97 6.57
N GLN A 53 -4.32 9.15 5.95
CA GLN A 53 -3.98 10.40 6.63
C GLN A 53 -5.00 10.78 7.71
N ASN A 54 -6.27 10.42 7.52
CA ASN A 54 -7.34 10.63 8.49
C ASN A 54 -7.42 9.55 9.57
N GLY A 55 -6.46 8.62 9.63
CA GLY A 55 -6.42 7.54 10.63
C GLY A 55 -7.46 6.45 10.41
N ALA A 56 -8.15 6.44 9.27
CA ALA A 56 -9.23 5.51 8.95
C ALA A 56 -8.77 4.34 8.05
N GLY A 57 -7.48 4.02 8.10
CA GLY A 57 -6.89 2.89 7.37
C GLY A 57 -7.27 1.54 7.97
N SER A 58 -7.57 0.58 7.11
CA SER A 58 -7.83 -0.82 7.43
C SER A 58 -6.90 -1.75 6.66
N ALA A 59 -6.78 -3.02 7.08
CA ALA A 59 -5.99 -4.03 6.35
C ALA A 59 -6.38 -4.07 4.86
N ALA A 60 -7.68 -4.13 4.56
CA ALA A 60 -8.18 -4.14 3.19
C ALA A 60 -7.78 -2.89 2.37
N SER A 61 -7.76 -1.70 3.00
CA SER A 61 -7.33 -0.47 2.33
C SER A 61 -5.84 -0.46 2.02
N TRP A 62 -5.00 -1.00 2.91
CA TRP A 62 -3.56 -1.15 2.70
C TRP A 62 -3.24 -2.22 1.66
N ARG A 63 -3.97 -3.34 1.66
CA ARG A 63 -3.88 -4.33 0.58
C ARG A 63 -4.21 -3.71 -0.77
N LEU A 64 -5.30 -2.94 -0.86
CA LEU A 64 -5.68 -2.29 -2.12
C LEU A 64 -4.61 -1.30 -2.60
N LEU A 65 -4.04 -0.51 -1.68
CA LEU A 65 -2.93 0.39 -2.00
C LEU A 65 -1.69 -0.37 -2.50
N GLY A 66 -1.38 -1.52 -1.88
CA GLY A 66 -0.32 -2.41 -2.35
C GLY A 66 -0.57 -2.92 -3.78
N ASN A 67 -1.80 -3.35 -4.07
CA ASN A 67 -2.18 -3.78 -5.42
C ASN A 67 -2.06 -2.65 -6.46
N ILE A 68 -2.46 -1.43 -6.09
CA ILE A 68 -2.31 -0.24 -6.94
C ILE A 68 -0.84 0.00 -7.26
N HIS A 69 0.02 0.03 -6.24
CA HIS A 69 1.46 0.23 -6.42
C HIS A 69 2.11 -0.89 -7.24
N LEU A 70 1.68 -2.13 -7.05
CA LEU A 70 2.16 -3.26 -7.82
C LEU A 70 1.81 -3.09 -9.31
N ARG A 71 0.57 -2.70 -9.64
CA ARG A 71 0.15 -2.38 -11.03
C ARG A 71 0.90 -1.20 -11.63
N GLN A 72 1.34 -0.25 -10.80
CA GLN A 72 2.18 0.88 -11.21
C GLN A 72 3.67 0.54 -11.27
N HIS A 73 4.06 -0.72 -11.03
CA HIS A 73 5.47 -1.17 -10.91
C HIS A 73 6.28 -0.47 -9.80
N ARG A 74 5.61 0.13 -8.81
CA ARG A 74 6.22 0.78 -7.64
C ARG A 74 6.46 -0.25 -6.53
N LEU A 75 7.43 -1.14 -6.75
CA LEU A 75 7.61 -2.33 -5.90
C LEU A 75 7.90 -2.01 -4.42
N GLU A 76 8.70 -0.98 -4.12
CA GLU A 76 8.96 -0.58 -2.72
C GLU A 76 7.68 -0.13 -2.01
N ALA A 77 6.90 0.74 -2.65
CA ALA A 77 5.64 1.23 -2.11
C ALA A 77 4.62 0.09 -1.96
N ALA A 78 4.58 -0.86 -2.91
CA ALA A 78 3.75 -2.05 -2.81
C ALA A 78 4.13 -2.89 -1.58
N ARG A 79 5.43 -3.14 -1.36
CA ARG A 79 5.92 -3.88 -0.19
C ARG A 79 5.50 -3.21 1.11
N GLU A 80 5.69 -1.91 1.24
CA GLU A 80 5.33 -1.15 2.44
C GLU A 80 3.83 -1.23 2.73
N ALA A 81 2.98 -1.06 1.71
CA ALA A 81 1.54 -1.15 1.87
C ALA A 81 1.09 -2.57 2.26
N TYR A 82 1.65 -3.62 1.66
CA TYR A 82 1.36 -4.99 2.07
C TYR A 82 1.85 -5.30 3.49
N GLN A 83 3.03 -4.79 3.89
CA GLN A 83 3.53 -4.90 5.26
C GLN A 83 2.58 -4.25 6.27
N LYS A 84 1.99 -3.09 5.95
CA LYS A 84 0.95 -2.47 6.78
C LYS A 84 -0.31 -3.32 6.84
N SER A 85 -0.72 -3.93 5.72
CA SER A 85 -1.88 -4.83 5.69
C SER A 85 -1.69 -6.05 6.58
N VAL A 86 -0.55 -6.76 6.50
CA VAL A 86 -0.28 -7.94 7.34
C VAL A 86 -0.11 -7.59 8.82
N GLN A 87 0.38 -6.39 9.14
CA GLN A 87 0.44 -5.90 10.53
C GLN A 87 -0.97 -5.76 11.14
N LEU A 88 -1.96 -5.35 10.34
CA LEU A 88 -3.34 -5.18 10.78
C LEU A 88 -4.15 -6.48 10.74
N ASN A 89 -3.88 -7.34 9.75
CA ASN A 89 -4.52 -8.64 9.61
C ASN A 89 -3.50 -9.69 9.12
N PRO A 90 -2.85 -10.43 10.03
CA PRO A 90 -1.81 -11.40 9.66
C PRO A 90 -2.37 -12.70 9.05
N HIS A 91 -3.69 -12.91 9.02
CA HIS A 91 -4.29 -14.15 8.55
C HIS A 91 -4.79 -14.08 7.10
N GLU A 92 -4.57 -12.96 6.41
CA GLU A 92 -4.99 -12.78 5.02
C GLU A 92 -3.96 -13.37 4.04
N ALA A 93 -4.20 -14.61 3.61
CA ALA A 93 -3.29 -15.38 2.76
C ALA A 93 -2.91 -14.64 1.46
N ASP A 94 -3.88 -13.97 0.83
CA ASP A 94 -3.66 -13.23 -0.42
C ASP A 94 -2.64 -12.10 -0.26
N VAL A 95 -2.60 -11.44 0.91
CA VAL A 95 -1.63 -10.36 1.18
C VAL A 95 -0.23 -10.94 1.30
N TRP A 96 -0.07 -12.06 2.00
CA TRP A 96 1.22 -12.75 2.09
C TRP A 96 1.72 -13.22 0.74
N HIS A 97 0.83 -13.76 -0.10
CA HIS A 97 1.15 -14.13 -1.47
C HIS A 97 1.64 -12.92 -2.28
N ASN A 98 0.91 -11.80 -2.24
CA ASN A 98 1.28 -10.59 -2.97
C ASN A 98 2.57 -9.96 -2.45
N LEU A 99 2.80 -9.98 -1.14
CA LEU A 99 4.04 -9.53 -0.51
C LEU A 99 5.22 -10.37 -0.99
N ALA A 100 5.11 -11.70 -0.94
CA ALA A 100 6.16 -12.60 -1.43
C ALA A 100 6.46 -12.38 -2.92
N LEU A 101 5.44 -12.25 -3.76
CA LEU A 101 5.63 -11.94 -5.18
C LEU A 101 6.33 -10.59 -5.38
N THR A 102 5.97 -9.59 -4.59
CA THR A 102 6.58 -8.25 -4.63
C THR A 102 8.06 -8.32 -4.26
N GLU A 103 8.41 -9.02 -3.18
CA GLU A 103 9.80 -9.19 -2.74
C GLU A 103 10.65 -9.99 -3.76
N LEU A 104 10.07 -11.02 -4.38
CA LEU A 104 10.74 -11.75 -5.47
C LEU A 104 11.03 -10.82 -6.66
N ARG A 105 10.07 -9.96 -7.04
CA ARG A 105 10.25 -8.97 -8.11
C ARG A 105 11.30 -7.93 -7.74
N GLN A 106 11.34 -7.46 -6.50
CA GLN A 106 12.37 -6.53 -6.01
C GLN A 106 13.76 -7.16 -6.06
N THR A 107 13.90 -8.38 -5.54
CA THR A 107 15.16 -9.14 -5.55
C THR A 107 15.67 -9.32 -6.98
N THR A 108 14.77 -9.68 -7.90
CA THR A 108 15.10 -9.81 -9.32
C THR A 108 15.57 -8.49 -9.92
N ALA A 109 14.85 -7.40 -9.66
CA ALA A 109 15.22 -6.07 -10.15
C ALA A 109 16.59 -5.63 -9.61
N THR A 110 16.87 -5.89 -8.34
CA THR A 110 18.16 -5.59 -7.71
C THR A 110 19.29 -6.41 -8.32
N LEU A 111 19.13 -7.73 -8.48
CA LEU A 111 20.12 -8.59 -9.12
C LEU A 111 20.37 -8.19 -10.58
N MET A 112 19.33 -7.83 -11.33
CA MET A 112 19.46 -7.31 -12.70
C MET A 112 20.29 -6.02 -12.73
N ARG A 113 20.03 -5.07 -11.82
CA ARG A 113 20.83 -3.83 -11.73
C ARG A 113 22.28 -4.14 -11.37
N ALA A 114 22.51 -5.00 -10.38
CA ALA A 114 23.85 -5.41 -9.98
C ALA A 114 24.62 -6.05 -11.15
N ARG A 115 23.96 -6.94 -11.92
CA ARG A 115 24.53 -7.55 -13.12
C ARG A 115 24.98 -6.51 -14.13
N THR A 116 24.16 -5.49 -14.40
CA THR A 116 24.49 -4.41 -15.34
C THR A 116 25.71 -3.61 -14.89
N GLN A 117 25.84 -3.35 -13.58
CA GLN A 117 26.97 -2.57 -13.03
C GLN A 117 28.26 -3.38 -12.95
N LEU A 118 28.17 -4.65 -12.56
CA LEU A 118 29.32 -5.52 -12.31
C LEU A 118 29.76 -6.30 -13.56
N GLN A 119 28.96 -6.30 -14.64
CA GLN A 119 29.11 -7.09 -15.87
C GLN A 119 29.00 -8.62 -15.66
N ARG A 120 29.36 -9.12 -14.48
CA ARG A 120 29.22 -10.51 -14.05
C ARG A 120 28.85 -10.55 -12.56
N LEU A 121 27.85 -11.36 -12.22
CA LEU A 121 27.53 -11.70 -10.84
C LEU A 121 28.32 -12.94 -10.40
N PRO A 122 28.50 -13.16 -9.08
CA PRO A 122 28.86 -14.47 -8.56
C PRO A 122 27.96 -15.57 -9.15
N ASP A 123 28.52 -16.76 -9.40
CA ASP A 123 27.81 -17.84 -10.10
C ASP A 123 26.52 -18.27 -9.36
N GLU A 124 26.51 -18.17 -8.03
CA GLU A 124 25.32 -18.42 -7.21
C GLU A 124 24.18 -17.41 -7.45
N ASP A 125 24.53 -16.13 -7.61
CA ASP A 125 23.60 -15.04 -7.87
C ASP A 125 23.05 -15.08 -9.30
N GLU A 126 23.87 -15.47 -10.29
CA GLU A 126 23.39 -15.74 -11.65
C GLU A 126 22.35 -16.87 -11.65
N ARG A 127 22.64 -17.97 -10.93
CA ARG A 127 21.70 -19.09 -10.80
C ARG A 127 20.41 -18.66 -10.11
N LEU A 128 20.51 -17.89 -9.02
CA LEU A 128 19.36 -17.33 -8.32
C LEU A 128 18.52 -16.44 -9.24
N LEU A 129 19.16 -15.50 -9.95
CA LEU A 129 18.50 -14.61 -10.91
C LEU A 129 17.74 -15.40 -11.98
N ALA A 130 18.34 -16.44 -12.55
CA ALA A 130 17.69 -17.31 -13.54
C ALA A 130 16.43 -18.01 -12.98
N LEU A 131 16.49 -18.51 -11.74
CA LEU A 131 15.35 -19.15 -11.07
C LEU A 131 14.22 -18.15 -10.80
N LEU A 132 14.55 -16.96 -10.30
CA LEU A 132 13.58 -15.90 -10.03
C LEU A 132 12.85 -15.46 -11.30
N LEU A 133 13.58 -15.28 -12.41
CA LEU A 133 13.00 -14.95 -13.71
C LEU A 133 12.06 -16.07 -14.22
N LYS A 134 12.42 -17.34 -14.00
CA LYS A 134 11.58 -18.48 -14.37
C LYS A 134 10.28 -18.51 -13.55
N LEU A 135 10.37 -18.33 -12.23
CA LEU A 135 9.21 -18.29 -11.33
C LEU A 135 8.23 -17.18 -11.72
N GLN A 136 8.74 -15.99 -12.08
CA GLN A 136 7.89 -14.86 -12.46
C GLN A 136 7.14 -15.09 -13.77
N ARG A 137 7.74 -15.79 -14.75
CA ARG A 137 7.04 -16.15 -16.00
C ARG A 137 5.87 -17.10 -15.75
N VAL A 138 6.05 -18.06 -14.85
CA VAL A 138 4.99 -19.00 -14.46
C VAL A 138 3.83 -18.28 -13.80
N ASN A 139 4.11 -17.28 -12.96
CA ASN A 139 3.06 -16.52 -12.29
C ASN A 139 2.27 -15.61 -13.26
N ILE A 140 2.93 -15.01 -14.26
CA ILE A 140 2.25 -14.18 -15.28
C ILE A 140 1.34 -15.04 -16.19
N GLY A 141 1.67 -16.32 -16.39
CA GLY A 141 0.85 -17.25 -17.19
C GLY A 141 -0.43 -17.74 -16.51
N ASN A 142 -0.62 -17.44 -15.21
CA ASN A 142 -1.76 -17.92 -14.41
C ASN A 142 -2.77 -16.81 -14.04
N GLU A 143 -2.57 -15.58 -14.51
CA GLU A 143 -3.57 -14.51 -14.37
C GLU A 143 -4.63 -14.70 -15.48
N HIS A 144 -5.68 -15.48 -15.19
CA HIS A 144 -6.88 -15.60 -16.03
C HIS A 144 -7.83 -14.40 -15.79
N PRO A 145 -8.66 -14.03 -16.79
CA PRO A 145 -9.23 -12.69 -16.99
C PRO A 145 -10.13 -12.15 -15.87
#